data_AF-A0A7C6XZH7-F1
#
_entry.id   AF-A0A7C6XZH7-F1
#
_cell.length_a   1.000
_cell.length_b   1.000
_cell.length_c   1.000
_cell.angle_alpha   90.00
_cell.angle_beta   90.00
_cell.angle_gamma   90.00
#
_symmetry.space_group_name_H-M   'P 1'
#
loop_
_entity.id
_entity.type
_entity.pdbx_description
1 polymer ?
#
loop_
_entity_poly.entity_id
_entity_poly.type
_entity_poly.pdbx_seq_one_letter_code
_entity_poly.pdbx_strand_id
1 'polypeptide(L)' 'MDRIIVGIDVGTTKICTLVGQVDDHGGLRVIGVGVVPARGVR' A
#
# COMPACT_ATOMS: atom_id res chain seq x y z
N MET A 1 17.48 -10.33 -1.50
CA MET A 1 16.68 -9.85 -2.65
C MET A 1 15.48 -9.13 -2.09
N ASP A 2 15.45 -7.80 -2.21
CA ASP A 2 14.44 -6.99 -1.55
C ASP A 2 13.02 -7.37 -2.00
N ARG A 3 12.13 -7.57 -1.04
CA ARG A 3 10.74 -7.97 -1.28
C ARG A 3 9.83 -6.74 -1.24
N ILE A 4 9.01 -6.56 -2.26
CA ILE A 4 7.96 -5.53 -2.25
C ILE A 4 6.69 -6.10 -1.64
N ILE A 5 6.11 -5.37 -0.68
CA ILE A 5 4.80 -5.64 -0.10
C ILE A 5 3.89 -4.43 -0.31
N VAL A 6 2.59 -4.69 -0.47
CA VAL A 6 1.59 -3.62 -0.66
C VAL A 6 0.47 -3.80 0.33
N GLY A 7 0.19 -2.75 1.11
CA GLY A 7 -1.00 -2.66 1.95
C GLY A 7 -2.06 -1.85 1.23
N ILE A 8 -3.27 -2.39 1.10
CA ILE A 8 -4.42 -1.70 0.51
C ILE A 8 -5.51 -1.58 1.58
N ASP A 9 -5.98 -0.36 1.79
CA ASP A 9 -7.14 -0.05 2.62
C ASP A 9 -8.26 0.48 1.72
N VAL A 10 -9.38 -0.25 1.70
CA VAL A 10 -10.54 0.06 0.85
C VAL A 10 -11.64 0.64 1.74
N GLY A 11 -11.64 1.96 1.88
CA GLY A 11 -12.72 2.69 2.54
C GLY A 11 -13.88 3.00 1.58
N THR A 12 -15.01 3.40 2.16
CA THR A 12 -16.19 3.84 1.39
C THR A 12 -15.98 5.17 0.67
N THR A 13 -15.10 6.03 1.20
CA THR A 13 -14.80 7.36 0.63
C THR A 13 -13.59 7.32 -0.30
N LYS A 14 -12.56 6.57 0.09
CA LYS A 14 -11.27 6.54 -0.60
C LYS A 14 -10.60 5.19 -0.44
N ILE A 15 -9.76 4.86 -1.42
CA ILE A 15 -8.84 3.74 -1.35
C ILE A 15 -7.45 4.31 -1.07
N CYS A 16 -6.79 3.80 -0.03
CA CYS A 16 -5.42 4.16 0.32
C CYS A 16 -4.50 2.96 0.03
N THR A 17 -3.27 3.22 -0.38
CA THR A 17 -2.27 2.18 -0.66
C THR A 17 -0.91 2.60 -0.14
N LEU A 18 -0.21 1.67 0.50
CA LEU A 18 1.18 1.83 0.93
C LEU A 18 2.04 0.78 0.24
N VAL A 19 3.16 1.20 -0.33
CA VAL A 19 4.16 0.30 -0.91
C VAL A 19 5.36 0.25 0.04
N GLY A 20 5.64 -0.95 0.54
CA GLY A 20 6.75 -1.23 1.44
C GLY A 20 7.83 -2.06 0.75
N GLN A 21 9.08 -1.69 0.96
CA GLN A 21 10.25 -2.51 0.63
C GLN A 21 10.74 -3.17 1.91
N VAL A 22 10.89 -4.50 1.88
CA VAL A 22 11.45 -5.30 2.96
C VAL A 22 12.84 -5.75 2.55
N ASP A 23 13.85 -5.34 3.31
CA ASP A 23 15.24 -5.78 3.10
C ASP A 23 15.49 -7.20 3.62
N ASP A 24 16.68 -7.73 3.35
CA ASP A 24 17.08 -9.08 3.74
C ASP A 24 17.20 -9.28 5.27
N HIS A 25 17.18 -8.20 6.06
CA HIS A 25 17.17 -8.23 7.53
C HIS A 25 15.75 -8.09 8.10
N GLY A 26 14.71 -8.03 7.26
CA GLY A 26 13.33 -7.88 7.66
C GLY A 26 12.93 -6.42 7.97
N GLY A 27 13.80 -5.45 7.70
CA GLY A 27 13.48 -4.03 7.85
C GLY A 27 12.44 -3.59 6.83
N LEU A 28 11.34 -2.99 7.29
CA LEU A 28 10.28 -2.46 6.43
C LEU A 28 10.42 -0.95 6.25
N ARG A 29 10.51 -0.50 4.99
CA ARG A 29 10.49 0.91 4.63
C ARG A 29 9.34 1.23 3.68
N VAL A 30 8.54 2.25 4.00
CA VAL A 30 7.54 2.78 3.06
C VAL A 30 8.25 3.59 1.97
N ILE A 31 8.04 3.18 0.72
CA ILE A 31 8.65 3.80 -0.47
C ILE A 31 7.63 4.44 -1.40
N GLY A 32 6.32 4.24 -1.15
CA GLY A 32 5.26 4.84 -1.94
C GLY A 32 3.94 4.89 -1.18
N VAL A 33 3.14 5.91 -1.50
CA VAL A 33 1.79 6.12 -0.96
C VAL A 33 0.86 6.52 -2.11
N GLY A 34 -0.34 5.96 -2.14
CA GLY A 34 -1.40 6.32 -3.09
C GLY A 34 -2.73 6.54 -2.39
N VAL A 35 -3.49 7.53 -2.85
CA VAL A 35 -4.86 7.79 -2.37
C VAL A 35 -5.73 8.17 -3.56
N VAL A 36 -6.88 7.52 -3.71
CA VAL A 36 -7.86 7.81 -4.77
C VAL A 36 -9.29 7.76 -4.23
N PRO A 37 -10.26 8.50 -4.82
CA PRO A 37 -11.67 8.35 -4.47
C PRO A 37 -12.17 6.93 -4.72
N ALA A 38 -12.97 6.40 -3.78
CA ALA A 38 -13.60 5.09 -3.95
C ALA A 38 -14.72 5.19 -4.99
N ARG A 39 -14.83 4.17 -5.86
CA ARG A 39 -15.88 4.10 -6.90
C ARG A 39 -17.13 3.31 -6.48
N GLY A 40 -17.13 2.77 -5.27
CA GLY A 40 -18.21 1.93 -4.76
C GLY A 40 -18.40 0.63 -5.55
N VAL A 41 -19.45 -0.10 -5.22
CA VAL A 41 -19.96 -1.23 -6.00
C VAL A 41 -21.09 -0.69 -6.88
N ARG A 42 -21.13 -1.08 -8.16
CA ARG A 42 -22.27 -0.80 -9.05
C ARG A 42 -23.18 -2.01 -9.12
#